data_AF-A0A4Q9QXP1-F1
#
_entry.id   AF-A0A4Q9QXP1-F1
#
_cell.length_a   1.000
_cell.length_b   1.000
_cell.length_c   1.000
_cell.angle_alpha   90.00
_cell.angle_beta   90.00
_cell.angle_gamma   90.00
#
_symmetry.space_group_name_H-M   'P 1'
#
loop_
_entity.id
_entity.type
_entity.pdbx_description
1 polymer ?
#
loop_
_entity_poly.entity_id
_entity_poly.type
_entity_poly.pdbx_seq_one_letter_code
_entity_poly.pdbx_strand_id
1 'polypeptide(L)'
;MTNDKQSPSPSAYQLMGLRLQKIINATAAQRSRHAVLQRHPDESAEVWSRILEEIGETDNVTVAYRDADTVDLFWTLPPED
;
A
#
# COMPACT_ATOMS: atom_id res chain seq x y z
N MET A 1 -31.41 24.42 -12.30
CA MET A 1 -31.71 24.13 -10.89
C MET A 1 -30.64 23.18 -10.39
N THR A 2 -29.87 23.66 -9.40
CA THR A 2 -28.91 22.99 -8.49
C THR A 2 -27.90 21.95 -9.02
N ASN A 3 -26.65 22.43 -9.00
CA ASN A 3 -25.36 21.75 -8.97
C ASN A 3 -25.23 20.81 -7.75
N ASP A 4 -25.13 19.49 -7.99
CA ASP A 4 -24.63 18.53 -7.00
C ASP A 4 -23.21 18.09 -7.40
N LYS A 5 -22.22 18.82 -6.87
CA LYS A 5 -20.84 18.34 -6.83
C LYS A 5 -20.77 17.23 -5.79
N GLN A 6 -21.21 16.02 -6.15
CA GLN A 6 -20.79 14.83 -5.42
C GLN A 6 -19.28 14.72 -5.61
N SER A 7 -18.52 15.07 -4.58
CA SER A 7 -17.12 14.62 -4.49
C SER A 7 -17.14 13.11 -4.73
N PRO A 8 -16.46 12.58 -5.76
CA PRO A 8 -16.47 11.14 -5.98
C PRO A 8 -15.88 10.49 -4.72
N SER A 9 -16.65 9.63 -4.07
CA SER A 9 -16.14 8.80 -2.99
C SER A 9 -14.89 8.08 -3.51
N PRO A 10 -13.77 8.09 -2.76
CA PRO A 10 -12.55 7.44 -3.22
C PRO A 10 -12.82 5.97 -3.50
N SER A 11 -12.26 5.46 -4.60
CA SER A 11 -12.41 4.06 -4.99
C SER A 11 -11.78 3.13 -3.94
N ALA A 12 -12.16 1.85 -3.95
CA ALA A 12 -11.56 0.85 -3.06
C ALA A 12 -10.03 0.79 -3.19
N TYR A 13 -9.51 0.96 -4.41
CA TYR A 13 -8.08 1.08 -4.70
C TYR A 13 -7.46 2.31 -4.02
N GLN A 14 -8.09 3.47 -4.12
CA GLN A 14 -7.59 4.70 -3.49
C GLN A 14 -7.60 4.61 -1.96
N LEU A 15 -8.67 4.06 -1.38
CA LEU A 15 -8.80 3.88 0.06
C LEU A 15 -7.73 2.94 0.61
N MET A 16 -7.53 1.78 -0.03
CA MET A 16 -6.49 0.84 0.35
C MET A 16 -5.10 1.45 0.16
N GLY A 17 -4.82 2.05 -1.00
CA GLY A 17 -3.55 2.70 -1.29
C GLY A 17 -3.18 3.77 -0.26
N LEU A 18 -4.13 4.62 0.13
CA LEU A 18 -3.92 5.63 1.18
C LEU A 18 -3.59 5.00 2.54
N ARG A 19 -4.25 3.89 2.89
CA ARG A 19 -3.97 3.15 4.14
C ARG A 19 -2.56 2.56 4.12
N LEU A 20 -2.18 1.87 3.04
CA LEU A 20 -0.87 1.25 2.90
C LEU A 20 0.24 2.31 2.87
N GLN A 21 0.04 3.40 2.15
CA GLN A 21 0.98 4.51 2.12
C GLN A 21 1.20 5.11 3.51
N LYS A 22 0.16 5.25 4.34
CA LYS A 22 0.32 5.71 5.73
C LYS A 22 1.20 4.76 6.56
N ILE A 23 1.06 3.45 6.37
CA ILE A 23 1.88 2.45 7.08
C ILE A 23 3.33 2.53 6.59
N ILE A 24 3.54 2.56 5.28
CA ILE A 24 4.89 2.65 4.67
C ILE A 24 5.60 3.93 5.11
N ASN A 25 4.90 5.07 5.13
CA ASN A 25 5.46 6.37 5.51
C ASN A 25 5.54 6.60 7.02
N ALA A 26 5.11 5.65 7.87
CA ALA A 26 5.26 5.77 9.30
C ALA A 26 6.75 5.88 9.67
N THR A 27 7.08 6.73 10.66
CA THR A 27 8.48 6.97 11.06
C THR A 27 9.21 5.68 11.43
N ALA A 28 8.55 4.75 12.11
CA ALA A 28 9.13 3.45 12.43
C ALA A 28 9.48 2.66 11.17
N ALA A 29 8.55 2.57 10.21
CA ALA A 29 8.71 1.81 8.98
C ALA A 29 9.78 2.40 8.07
N GLN A 30 9.82 3.73 7.94
CA GLN A 30 10.87 4.43 7.21
C GLN A 30 12.24 4.24 7.87
N ARG A 31 12.35 4.25 9.21
CA ARG A 31 13.63 4.03 9.90
C ARG A 31 14.14 2.59 9.80
N SER A 32 13.26 1.60 9.91
CA SER A 32 13.62 0.17 9.78
C SER A 32 13.71 -0.31 8.33
N ARG A 33 13.22 0.50 7.38
CA ARG A 33 13.02 0.13 5.98
C ARG A 33 12.19 -1.15 5.82
N HIS A 34 11.19 -1.28 6.68
CA HIS A 34 10.34 -2.46 6.77
C HIS A 34 8.94 -2.07 7.22
N ALA A 35 7.93 -2.64 6.58
CA ALA A 35 6.54 -2.50 6.96
C ALA A 35 5.83 -3.86 6.88
N VAL A 36 4.89 -4.09 7.79
CA VAL A 36 3.96 -5.23 7.68
C VAL A 36 2.64 -4.69 7.14
N LEU A 37 2.20 -5.24 6.02
CA LEU A 37 0.93 -4.88 5.40
C LEU A 37 -0.03 -6.04 5.55
N GLN A 38 -1.24 -5.74 5.99
CA GLN A 38 -2.32 -6.71 6.11
C GLN A 38 -3.57 -6.18 5.40
N ARG A 39 -4.22 -7.04 4.61
CA ARG A 39 -5.51 -6.77 3.98
C ARG A 39 -6.62 -6.85 5.05
N HIS A 40 -7.54 -5.89 5.04
CA HIS A 40 -8.74 -5.97 5.87
C HIS A 40 -9.75 -6.96 5.26
N PRO A 41 -10.59 -7.61 6.08
CA PRO A 41 -11.59 -8.55 5.59
C PRO A 41 -12.61 -7.90 4.63
N ASP A 42 -12.89 -6.60 4.81
CA ASP A 42 -13.82 -5.82 3.97
C ASP A 42 -13.17 -5.28 2.68
N GLU A 43 -11.85 -5.43 2.53
CA GLU A 43 -11.12 -4.96 1.37
C GLU A 43 -11.09 -6.01 0.24
N SER A 44 -11.16 -5.56 -1.01
CA SER A 44 -11.11 -6.46 -2.17
C SER A 44 -9.75 -7.14 -2.29
N ALA A 45 -9.75 -8.48 -2.41
CA ALA A 45 -8.55 -9.28 -2.65
C ALA A 45 -7.91 -8.98 -4.01
N GLU A 46 -8.71 -8.68 -5.04
CA GLU A 46 -8.20 -8.32 -6.37
C GLU A 46 -7.43 -6.99 -6.33
N VAL A 47 -7.99 -5.99 -5.64
CA VAL A 47 -7.35 -4.68 -5.46
C VAL A 47 -6.06 -4.83 -4.65
N TRP A 48 -6.08 -5.67 -3.61
CA TRP A 48 -4.90 -5.98 -2.81
C TRP A 48 -3.78 -6.59 -3.63
N SER A 49 -4.05 -7.67 -4.38
CA SER A 49 -3.05 -8.33 -5.22
C SER A 49 -2.45 -7.35 -6.23
N ARG A 50 -3.30 -6.54 -6.88
CA ARG A 50 -2.83 -5.52 -7.83
C ARG A 50 -1.88 -4.50 -7.19
N ILE A 51 -2.21 -3.98 -6.00
CA ILE A 51 -1.33 -3.00 -5.33
C ILE A 51 -0.01 -3.66 -4.92
N LEU A 52 -0.03 -4.92 -4.45
CA LEU A 52 1.19 -5.63 -4.11
C LEU A 52 2.08 -5.90 -5.33
N GLU A 53 1.48 -6.23 -6.48
CA GLU A 53 2.19 -6.34 -7.76
C GLU A 53 2.87 -5.02 -8.13
N GLU A 54 2.11 -3.92 -8.14
CA GLU A 54 2.64 -2.58 -8.45
C GLU A 54 3.77 -2.15 -7.50
N ILE A 55 3.66 -2.46 -6.20
CA ILE A 55 4.72 -2.19 -5.21
C ILE A 55 5.95 -3.07 -5.48
N GLY A 56 5.76 -4.35 -5.80
CA GLY A 56 6.85 -5.30 -6.07
C GLY A 56 7.62 -5.02 -7.35
N GLU A 57 7.02 -4.29 -8.30
CA GLU A 57 7.70 -3.79 -9.50
C GLU A 57 8.64 -2.62 -9.23
N THR A 58 8.55 -1.99 -8.04
CA THR A 58 9.42 -0.88 -7.68
C THR A 58 10.83 -1.36 -7.37
N ASP A 59 11.83 -0.77 -8.02
CA ASP A 59 13.24 -1.05 -7.75
C ASP A 59 13.57 -0.88 -6.26
N ASN A 60 14.39 -1.78 -5.73
CA ASN A 60 14.82 -1.82 -4.33
C ASN A 60 13.71 -2.17 -3.32
N VAL A 61 12.55 -2.65 -3.77
CA VAL A 61 11.48 -3.15 -2.91
C VAL A 61 11.43 -4.67 -2.95
N THR A 62 11.16 -5.30 -1.81
CA THR A 62 10.93 -6.75 -1.71
C THR A 62 9.65 -7.01 -0.94
N VAL A 63 8.74 -7.78 -1.56
CA VAL A 63 7.50 -8.23 -0.93
C VAL A 63 7.65 -9.71 -0.54
N ALA A 64 7.54 -10.02 0.75
CA ALA A 64 7.58 -11.38 1.27
C ALA A 64 6.20 -11.78 1.81
N TYR A 65 5.57 -12.78 1.21
CA TYR A 65 4.26 -13.28 1.62
C TYR A 65 4.39 -14.14 2.88
N ARG A 66 3.68 -13.77 3.95
CA ARG A 66 3.60 -14.56 5.19
C ARG A 66 2.36 -15.45 5.20
N ASP A 67 1.21 -14.84 4.92
CA ASP A 67 -0.11 -15.45 4.91
C ASP A 67 -0.89 -14.98 3.67
N ALA A 68 -2.10 -15.51 3.47
CA ALA A 68 -2.96 -15.12 2.35
C ALA A 68 -3.23 -13.60 2.29
N ASP A 69 -3.28 -12.95 3.46
CA ASP A 69 -3.66 -11.53 3.59
C ASP A 69 -2.57 -10.67 4.24
N THR A 70 -1.38 -11.22 4.50
CA THR A 70 -0.30 -10.53 5.21
C THR A 70 1.02 -10.66 4.45
N VAL A 71 1.67 -9.53 4.22
CA VAL A 71 3.01 -9.46 3.64
C VAL A 71 3.95 -8.61 4.47
N ASP A 72 5.23 -8.97 4.48
CA ASP A 72 6.30 -8.04 4.81
C ASP A 72 6.76 -7.31 3.56
N LEU A 73 6.94 -6.01 3.72
CA LEU A 73 7.54 -5.14 2.73
C LEU A 73 8.89 -4.66 3.25
N PHE A 74 9.94 -4.85 2.47
CA PHE A 74 11.28 -4.33 2.74
C PHE A 74 11.69 -3.39 1.60
N TRP A 75 12.48 -2.37 1.89
CA TRP A 75 13.08 -1.56 0.84
C TRP A 75 14.48 -1.11 1.21
N THR A 76 15.27 -0.69 0.22
CA THR A 76 16.52 0.04 0.45
C THR A 76 16.41 1.42 -0.17
N LEU A 77 17.08 2.41 0.42
CA LEU A 77 17.25 3.68 -0.29
C LEU A 77 18.37 3.51 -1.30
N PRO A 78 18.17 3.88 -2.57
CA PRO A 78 19.29 4.07 -3.46
C PRO A 78 20.22 5.14 -2.85
N PRO A 79 21.54 5.01 -3.05
CA PRO A 79 22.47 6.05 -2.61
C PRO A 79 22.07 7.39 -3.24
N GLU A 80 22.12 8.48 -2.46
CA GLU A 80 22.08 9.84 -3.01
C GLU A 80 23.37 10.02 -3.82
N ASP A 81 23.24 10.30 -5.13
CA ASP A 81 24.33 10.72 -6.01
C ASP A 81 24.80 12.14 -5.64
#